data_AF-A0A8C9UJH4-F1
#
_entry.id   AF-A0A8C9UJH4-F1
#
_cell.length_a   1.000
_cell.length_b   1.000
_cell.length_c   1.000
_cell.angle_alpha   90.00
_cell.angle_beta   90.00
_cell.angle_gamma   90.00
#
_symmetry.space_group_name_H-M   'P 1'
#
loop_
_entity.id
_entity.type
_entity.pdbx_description
1 polymer ?
#
loop_
_entity_poly.entity_id
_entity_poly.type
_entity_poly.pdbx_seq_one_letter_code
_entity_poly.pdbx_strand_id
1 'polypeptide(L)'
;MVGLWLGLIGQKLLFWGAASAVSLAGATLILNLLQMVLSYARKWQQMRPIPTIARAYPLVGHALLMKPDEFFQQLIQYTEEYRHLPLLKLWIGPVPMVALYNAENVEVILTCSKQIDKSYVYKFLEPWLGLGLLTSTGNKWRSRRKMLTPTFHFTILDEFLDIMNEQANILVNKLEKHVNQEAFNCFFYITLCALDIICETAMGKNIGAQSNDDSEYVRAVYRMSDMIHRRMKMPWLWLDLWYFLFREGWEHKRGLKILHTFTNNVIAERTKKMKEVGECRDAVPSKNKRKAFLDLLLSVTDDEGNKLSQEDIREEVDTFMFEGHDTTAAAINLSLYLLGCYPEIQKKVDNELDEVFGKSDHPATLEDLKKLKYLECVIKETLRIFPSVPLFARRLNEDCEVAGYKISKGTEAVIIPYALHRDPKYFPDPEEFQPERFFPENAQGRHPYSYVPFSAGPRNCIGQKFAVMEEKTILSCILRQFWVESTQKREELGLSGELILRPNNGIWIKLKRRDTDAS
;
A
#
# COMPACT_ATOMS: atom_id res chain seq x y z
N MET A 1 -66.11 -34.07 10.93
CA MET A 1 -65.11 -34.78 11.76
C MET A 1 -63.78 -35.02 11.04
N VAL A 2 -63.76 -35.53 9.80
CA VAL A 2 -62.52 -35.89 9.08
C VAL A 2 -61.57 -34.70 8.83
N GLY A 3 -62.09 -33.51 8.47
CA GLY A 3 -61.26 -32.31 8.22
C GLY A 3 -60.55 -31.74 9.46
N LEU A 4 -61.17 -31.83 10.64
CA LEU A 4 -60.57 -31.43 11.92
C LEU A 4 -59.44 -32.39 12.33
N TRP A 5 -59.61 -33.68 12.05
CA TRP A 5 -58.60 -34.71 12.30
C TRP A 5 -57.38 -34.57 11.38
N LEU A 6 -57.60 -34.30 10.09
CA LEU A 6 -56.52 -34.06 9.12
C LEU A 6 -55.74 -32.77 9.42
N GLY A 7 -56.40 -31.71 9.89
CA GLY A 7 -55.75 -30.47 10.33
C GLY A 7 -54.83 -30.66 11.54
N LEU A 8 -55.26 -31.44 12.54
CA LEU A 8 -54.47 -31.77 13.72
C LEU A 8 -53.24 -32.64 13.40
N ILE A 9 -53.39 -33.59 12.46
CA ILE A 9 -52.26 -34.40 11.96
C ILE A 9 -51.27 -33.52 11.18
N GLY A 10 -51.76 -32.63 10.32
CA GLY A 10 -50.93 -31.68 9.57
C GLY A 10 -50.13 -30.74 10.47
N GLN A 11 -50.75 -30.18 11.51
CA GLN A 11 -50.05 -29.35 12.51
C GLN A 11 -48.98 -30.14 13.28
N LYS A 12 -49.27 -31.38 13.69
CA LYS A 12 -48.28 -32.24 14.33
C LYS A 12 -47.11 -32.55 13.39
N LEU A 13 -47.36 -32.90 12.14
CA LEU A 13 -46.32 -33.17 11.14
C LEU A 13 -45.44 -31.93 10.88
N LEU A 14 -46.03 -30.74 10.77
CA LEU A 14 -45.29 -29.48 10.65
C LEU A 14 -44.43 -29.20 11.88
N PHE A 15 -44.95 -29.43 13.08
CA PHE A 15 -44.20 -29.26 14.33
C PHE A 15 -43.04 -30.26 14.45
N TRP A 16 -43.26 -31.55 14.15
CA TRP A 16 -42.20 -32.56 14.13
C TRP A 16 -41.16 -32.31 13.04
N GLY A 17 -41.58 -31.81 11.86
CA GLY A 17 -40.68 -31.37 10.80
C GLY A 17 -39.82 -30.18 11.22
N ALA A 18 -40.42 -29.16 11.84
CA ALA A 18 -39.70 -28.00 12.36
C ALA A 18 -38.73 -28.38 13.49
N ALA A 19 -39.16 -29.23 14.44
CA ALA A 19 -38.31 -29.72 15.53
C ALA A 19 -37.12 -30.55 14.99
N SER A 20 -37.35 -31.39 13.98
CA SER A 20 -36.29 -32.16 13.32
C SER A 20 -35.30 -31.24 12.58
N ALA A 21 -35.79 -30.21 11.89
CA ALA A 21 -34.95 -29.23 11.22
C ALA A 21 -34.10 -28.41 12.21
N VAL A 22 -34.68 -27.97 13.33
CA VAL A 22 -33.97 -27.27 14.40
C VAL A 22 -32.93 -28.17 15.06
N SER A 23 -33.25 -29.44 15.31
CA SER A 23 -32.32 -30.42 15.86
C SER A 23 -31.15 -30.69 14.91
N LEU A 24 -31.41 -30.85 13.62
CA LEU A 24 -30.38 -31.04 12.60
C LEU A 24 -29.48 -29.78 12.46
N ALA A 25 -30.09 -28.59 12.48
CA ALA A 25 -29.36 -27.31 12.51
C ALA A 25 -28.50 -27.17 13.77
N GLY A 26 -29.01 -27.58 14.94
CA GLY A 26 -28.26 -27.60 16.19
C GLY A 26 -27.08 -28.58 16.15
N ALA A 27 -27.31 -29.80 15.68
CA ALA A 27 -26.27 -30.83 15.57
C ALA A 27 -25.17 -30.42 14.59
N THR A 28 -25.54 -29.85 13.43
CA THR A 28 -24.57 -29.32 12.46
C THR A 28 -23.78 -28.14 13.01
N LEU A 29 -24.42 -27.22 13.75
CA LEU A 29 -23.73 -26.13 14.43
C LEU A 29 -22.72 -26.64 15.46
N ILE A 30 -23.10 -27.61 16.28
CA ILE A 30 -22.21 -28.23 17.28
C ILE A 30 -21.04 -28.95 16.60
N LEU A 31 -21.31 -29.71 15.53
CA LEU A 31 -20.26 -30.42 14.78
C LEU A 31 -19.26 -29.43 14.16
N ASN A 32 -19.75 -28.33 13.57
CA ASN A 32 -18.91 -27.26 13.05
C ASN A 32 -18.08 -26.58 14.14
N LEU A 33 -18.68 -26.33 15.31
CA LEU A 33 -17.97 -25.75 16.46
C LEU A 33 -16.87 -26.70 16.97
N LEU A 34 -17.16 -27.99 17.10
CA LEU A 34 -16.19 -29.00 17.49
C LEU A 34 -15.05 -29.12 16.48
N GLN A 35 -15.37 -29.15 15.18
CA GLN A 35 -14.35 -29.15 14.12
C GLN A 35 -13.47 -27.90 14.17
N MET A 36 -14.07 -26.72 14.41
CA MET A 36 -13.34 -25.47 14.55
C MET A 36 -12.39 -25.52 15.76
N VAL A 37 -12.87 -25.95 16.94
CA VAL A 37 -12.05 -26.09 18.15
C VAL A 37 -10.93 -27.11 17.96
N LEU A 38 -11.22 -28.27 17.35
CA LEU A 38 -10.20 -29.29 17.05
C LEU A 38 -9.15 -28.77 16.07
N SER A 39 -9.57 -28.06 15.02
CA SER A 39 -8.65 -27.46 14.05
C SER A 39 -7.74 -26.40 14.69
N TYR A 40 -8.31 -25.58 15.58
CA TYR A 40 -7.57 -24.59 16.36
C TYR A 40 -6.57 -25.26 17.30
N ALA A 41 -6.99 -26.27 18.06
CA ALA A 41 -6.13 -27.02 18.97
C ALA A 41 -4.97 -27.72 18.24
N ARG A 42 -5.24 -28.34 17.08
CA ARG A 42 -4.21 -28.94 16.22
C ARG A 42 -3.21 -27.90 15.73
N LYS A 43 -3.68 -26.75 15.26
CA LYS A 43 -2.82 -25.66 14.81
C LYS A 43 -1.95 -25.13 15.95
N TRP A 44 -2.55 -24.93 17.12
CA TRP A 44 -1.84 -24.51 18.32
C TRP A 44 -0.72 -25.48 18.71
N GLN A 45 -0.98 -26.79 18.65
CA GLN A 45 0.02 -27.82 18.90
C GLN A 45 1.13 -27.82 17.85
N GLN A 46 0.78 -27.76 16.56
CA GLN A 46 1.75 -27.74 15.46
C GLN A 46 2.70 -26.53 15.53
N MET A 47 2.17 -25.36 15.91
CA MET A 47 2.96 -24.14 16.01
C MET A 47 3.67 -23.97 17.35
N ARG A 48 3.54 -24.91 18.30
CA ARG A 48 4.19 -24.85 19.62
C ARG A 48 5.72 -24.73 19.55
N PRO A 49 6.44 -25.44 18.65
CA PRO A 49 7.91 -25.36 18.56
C PRO A 49 8.44 -24.00 18.09
N ILE A 50 7.62 -23.20 17.41
CA ILE A 50 8.04 -21.92 16.85
C ILE A 50 8.32 -20.92 17.99
N PRO A 51 9.45 -20.19 17.97
CA PRO A 51 9.77 -19.20 19.00
C PRO A 51 8.69 -18.11 19.13
N THR A 52 8.52 -17.54 20.32
CA THR A 52 7.45 -16.58 20.62
C THR A 52 7.89 -15.62 21.73
N ILE A 53 7.29 -14.43 21.80
CA ILE A 53 7.71 -13.36 22.73
C ILE A 53 7.32 -13.65 24.19
N ALA A 54 6.21 -14.34 24.42
CA ALA A 54 5.67 -14.59 25.75
C ALA A 54 4.67 -15.77 25.71
N ARG A 55 4.12 -16.14 26.87
CA ARG A 55 3.01 -17.11 26.91
C ARG A 55 1.75 -16.47 26.33
N ALA A 56 1.31 -16.99 25.19
CA ALA A 56 0.02 -16.67 24.59
C ALA A 56 -1.12 -17.35 25.35
N TYR A 57 -2.21 -16.62 25.58
CA TYR A 57 -3.43 -17.19 26.15
C TYR A 57 -4.29 -17.84 25.05
N PRO A 58 -4.96 -18.98 25.32
CA PRO A 58 -5.91 -19.55 24.36
C PRO A 58 -6.97 -18.51 23.95
N LEU A 59 -7.37 -18.51 22.68
CA LEU A 59 -8.38 -17.64 22.05
C LEU A 59 -8.05 -16.14 21.98
N VAL A 60 -7.32 -15.59 22.96
CA VAL A 60 -6.97 -14.16 23.00
C VAL A 60 -5.54 -13.90 22.48
N GLY A 61 -4.68 -14.92 22.57
CA GLY A 61 -3.30 -14.86 22.10
C GLY A 61 -2.46 -13.89 22.93
N HIS A 62 -1.79 -12.98 22.23
CA HIS A 62 -0.98 -11.89 22.76
C HIS A 62 -1.74 -10.55 22.77
N ALA A 63 -3.02 -10.53 22.38
CA ALA A 63 -3.76 -9.26 22.24
C ALA A 63 -3.90 -8.49 23.56
N LEU A 64 -3.83 -9.15 24.72
CA LEU A 64 -3.84 -8.49 26.04
C LEU A 64 -2.47 -7.94 26.45
N LEU A 65 -1.40 -8.39 25.81
CA LEU A 65 -0.03 -7.92 26.07
C LEU A 65 0.35 -6.73 25.19
N MET A 66 -0.39 -6.54 24.09
CA MET A 66 -0.13 -5.49 23.11
C MET A 66 -1.17 -4.39 23.24
N LYS A 67 -0.72 -3.14 23.17
CA LYS A 67 -1.62 -2.00 23.10
C LYS A 67 -1.99 -1.76 21.63
N PRO A 68 -3.28 -1.66 21.28
CA PRO A 68 -3.70 -1.43 19.89
C PRO A 68 -3.05 -0.20 19.24
N ASP A 69 -2.89 0.90 20.00
CA ASP A 69 -2.36 2.16 19.50
C ASP A 69 -0.83 2.17 19.34
N GLU A 70 -0.13 1.25 19.98
CA GLU A 70 1.33 1.09 19.90
C GLU A 70 1.73 -0.21 19.18
N PHE A 71 0.78 -0.87 18.50
CA PHE A 71 0.99 -2.21 17.94
C PHE A 71 2.21 -2.29 17.02
N PHE A 72 2.37 -1.29 16.15
CA PHE A 72 3.50 -1.22 15.23
C PHE A 72 4.82 -1.10 15.99
N GLN A 73 4.92 -0.15 16.91
CA GLN A 73 6.13 0.13 17.67
C GLN A 73 6.52 -1.07 18.55
N GLN A 74 5.55 -1.72 19.18
CA GLN A 74 5.75 -2.95 19.93
C GLN A 74 6.23 -4.09 19.03
N LEU A 75 5.64 -4.25 17.84
CA LEU A 75 6.09 -5.26 16.88
C LEU A 75 7.55 -5.04 16.46
N ILE A 76 7.93 -3.80 16.15
CA ILE A 76 9.32 -3.46 15.82
C ILE A 76 10.25 -3.73 17.01
N GLN A 77 9.87 -3.32 18.22
CA GLN A 77 10.64 -3.57 19.43
C GLN A 77 10.90 -5.07 19.63
N TYR A 78 9.89 -5.93 19.43
CA TYR A 78 10.07 -7.38 19.50
C TYR A 78 10.99 -7.91 18.40
N THR A 79 10.93 -7.38 17.17
CA THR A 79 11.87 -7.82 16.12
C THR A 79 13.31 -7.46 16.43
N GLU A 80 13.56 -6.35 17.14
CA GLU A 80 14.90 -5.98 17.59
C GLU A 80 15.38 -6.82 18.77
N GLU A 81 14.55 -6.97 19.81
CA GLU A 81 14.88 -7.74 21.03
C GLU A 81 15.20 -9.21 20.69
N TYR A 82 14.41 -9.80 19.79
CA TYR A 82 14.51 -11.20 19.42
C TYR A 82 15.19 -11.43 18.05
N ARG A 83 15.99 -10.47 17.59
CA ARG A 83 16.68 -10.56 16.28
C ARG A 83 17.58 -11.79 16.13
N HIS A 84 18.08 -12.33 17.24
CA HIS A 84 18.85 -13.58 17.28
C HIS A 84 18.03 -14.83 16.88
N LEU A 85 16.70 -14.74 16.88
CA LEU A 85 15.80 -15.79 16.44
C LEU A 85 15.46 -15.63 14.95
N PRO A 86 15.26 -16.73 14.21
CA PRO A 86 15.01 -16.65 12.77
C PRO A 86 13.62 -16.08 12.42
N LEU A 87 12.63 -16.28 13.28
CA LEU A 87 11.26 -15.79 13.13
C LEU A 87 10.53 -15.83 14.47
N LEU A 88 9.47 -15.03 14.59
CA LEU A 88 8.64 -14.94 15.80
C LEU A 88 7.19 -15.31 15.53
N LYS A 89 6.65 -16.21 16.34
CA LYS A 89 5.22 -16.51 16.37
C LYS A 89 4.49 -15.54 17.29
N LEU A 90 3.40 -14.99 16.78
CA LEU A 90 2.42 -14.20 17.53
C LEU A 90 1.02 -14.78 17.29
N TRP A 91 0.09 -14.42 18.17
CA TRP A 91 -1.31 -14.78 18.08
C TRP A 91 -2.10 -13.53 18.39
N ILE A 92 -2.93 -13.06 17.46
CA ILE A 92 -3.84 -11.94 17.69
C ILE A 92 -5.24 -12.51 17.69
N GLY A 93 -5.80 -12.69 18.89
CA GLY A 93 -7.00 -13.50 19.07
C GLY A 93 -6.78 -14.94 18.58
N PRO A 94 -7.67 -15.49 17.75
CA PRO A 94 -7.53 -16.84 17.19
C PRO A 94 -6.62 -16.89 15.95
N VAL A 95 -6.08 -15.76 15.49
CA VAL A 95 -5.30 -15.68 14.24
C VAL A 95 -3.80 -15.85 14.55
N PRO A 96 -3.16 -16.92 14.07
CA PRO A 96 -1.72 -17.09 14.22
C PRO A 96 -0.97 -16.27 13.18
N MET A 97 0.10 -15.63 13.63
CA MET A 97 1.00 -14.83 12.82
C MET A 97 2.44 -15.33 12.99
N VAL A 98 3.23 -15.24 11.93
CA VAL A 98 4.68 -15.43 11.96
C VAL A 98 5.35 -14.18 11.39
N ALA A 99 6.11 -13.48 12.21
CA ALA A 99 6.88 -12.31 11.82
C ALA A 99 8.20 -12.74 11.19
N LEU A 100 8.45 -12.27 9.97
CA LEU A 100 9.62 -12.54 9.15
C LEU A 100 10.39 -11.24 8.92
N TYR A 101 11.62 -11.21 9.42
CA TYR A 101 12.50 -10.03 9.40
C TYR A 101 13.95 -10.37 8.99
N ASN A 102 14.21 -11.62 8.55
CA ASN A 102 15.50 -12.06 8.00
C ASN A 102 15.36 -12.38 6.50
N ALA A 103 16.34 -12.02 5.70
CA ALA A 103 16.27 -12.08 4.24
C ALA A 103 16.02 -13.51 3.70
N GLU A 104 16.69 -14.52 4.26
CA GLU A 104 16.52 -15.93 3.85
C GLU A 104 15.10 -16.43 4.11
N ASN A 105 14.49 -16.02 5.22
CA ASN A 105 13.15 -16.46 5.60
C ASN A 105 12.06 -15.73 4.82
N VAL A 106 12.30 -14.46 4.49
CA VAL A 106 11.43 -13.66 3.64
C VAL A 106 11.43 -14.21 2.21
N GLU A 107 12.58 -14.63 1.68
CA GLU A 107 12.70 -15.23 0.35
C GLU A 107 11.77 -16.43 0.17
N VAL A 108 11.69 -17.34 1.15
CA VAL A 108 10.85 -18.55 1.07
C VAL A 108 9.39 -18.20 0.80
N ILE A 109 8.86 -17.16 1.44
CA ILE A 109 7.47 -16.74 1.25
C ILE A 109 7.30 -15.93 -0.03
N LEU A 110 8.21 -14.99 -0.32
CA LEU A 110 8.05 -14.07 -1.45
C LEU A 110 8.33 -14.72 -2.81
N THR A 111 9.20 -15.74 -2.89
CA THR A 111 9.43 -16.48 -4.14
C THR A 111 8.26 -17.40 -4.51
N CYS A 112 7.46 -17.83 -3.52
CA CYS A 112 6.46 -18.87 -3.72
C CYS A 112 5.22 -18.36 -4.48
N SER A 113 4.99 -18.90 -5.68
CA SER A 113 3.84 -18.57 -6.55
C SER A 113 2.48 -19.10 -6.05
N LYS A 114 2.49 -19.87 -4.97
CA LYS A 114 1.29 -20.36 -4.29
C LYS A 114 0.90 -19.52 -3.09
N GLN A 115 1.84 -18.85 -2.42
CA GLN A 115 1.60 -18.02 -1.23
C GLN A 115 1.28 -16.56 -1.60
N ILE A 116 0.35 -16.38 -2.55
CA ILE A 116 0.04 -15.07 -3.13
C ILE A 116 -1.08 -14.33 -2.40
N ASP A 117 -1.91 -15.06 -1.65
CA ASP A 117 -3.12 -14.52 -1.02
C ASP A 117 -2.74 -13.52 0.08
N LYS A 118 -3.44 -12.38 0.07
CA LYS A 118 -3.26 -11.35 1.08
C LYS A 118 -3.82 -11.82 2.42
N SER A 119 -3.28 -11.21 3.48
CA SER A 119 -3.77 -11.44 4.83
C SER A 119 -5.26 -11.09 4.97
N TYR A 120 -5.94 -11.74 5.93
CA TYR A 120 -7.35 -11.47 6.23
C TYR A 120 -7.67 -9.98 6.44
N VAL A 121 -6.72 -9.20 6.97
CA VAL A 121 -6.92 -7.76 7.23
C VAL A 121 -7.20 -6.95 5.96
N TYR A 122 -6.76 -7.43 4.78
CA TYR A 122 -7.05 -6.77 3.50
C TYR A 122 -8.54 -6.85 3.11
N LYS A 123 -9.33 -7.74 3.74
CA LYS A 123 -10.79 -7.80 3.54
C LYS A 123 -11.47 -6.47 3.81
N PHE A 124 -10.94 -5.65 4.73
CA PHE A 124 -11.52 -4.34 5.05
C PHE A 124 -11.38 -3.30 3.93
N LEU A 125 -10.53 -3.57 2.92
CA LEU A 125 -10.40 -2.76 1.71
C LEU A 125 -11.39 -3.18 0.61
N GLU A 126 -11.90 -4.43 0.64
CA GLU A 126 -12.82 -4.95 -0.39
C GLU A 126 -14.06 -4.07 -0.62
N PRO A 127 -14.71 -3.48 0.42
CA PRO A 127 -15.86 -2.59 0.18
C PRO A 127 -15.51 -1.36 -0.68
N TRP A 128 -14.26 -0.91 -0.65
CA TRP A 128 -13.79 0.21 -1.46
C TRP A 128 -13.22 -0.28 -2.79
N LEU A 129 -12.19 -1.13 -2.74
CA LEU A 129 -11.38 -1.51 -3.91
C LEU A 129 -11.95 -2.70 -4.69
N GLY A 130 -12.97 -3.37 -4.13
CA GLY A 130 -13.46 -4.66 -4.63
C GLY A 130 -12.37 -5.73 -4.64
N LEU A 131 -12.42 -6.61 -5.63
CA LEU A 131 -11.45 -7.67 -5.88
C LEU A 131 -10.45 -7.27 -6.99
N GLY A 132 -9.91 -6.05 -6.94
CA GLY A 132 -8.87 -5.55 -7.84
C GLY A 132 -7.49 -6.21 -7.62
N LEU A 133 -6.45 -5.68 -8.26
CA LEU A 133 -5.10 -6.29 -8.23
C LEU A 133 -4.50 -6.47 -6.82
N LEU A 134 -4.83 -5.57 -5.88
CA LEU A 134 -4.33 -5.63 -4.50
C LEU A 134 -4.94 -6.79 -3.72
N THR A 135 -6.27 -6.92 -3.75
CA THR A 135 -7.08 -7.78 -2.88
C THR A 135 -7.40 -9.14 -3.50
N SER A 136 -7.42 -9.25 -4.83
CA SER A 136 -7.70 -10.51 -5.52
C SER A 136 -6.68 -11.62 -5.23
N THR A 137 -7.15 -12.86 -5.40
CA THR A 137 -6.39 -14.09 -5.18
C THR A 137 -6.47 -15.03 -6.40
N GLY A 138 -5.68 -16.11 -6.36
CA GLY A 138 -5.76 -17.20 -7.33
C GLY A 138 -5.67 -16.76 -8.80
N ASN A 139 -6.54 -17.34 -9.63
CA ASN A 139 -6.53 -17.12 -11.09
C ASN A 139 -7.01 -15.71 -11.47
N LYS A 140 -7.96 -15.11 -10.73
CA LYS A 140 -8.38 -13.72 -10.97
C LYS A 140 -7.15 -12.81 -10.88
N TRP A 141 -6.39 -12.89 -9.80
CA TRP A 141 -5.17 -12.09 -9.65
C TRP A 141 -4.15 -12.33 -10.77
N ARG A 142 -3.87 -13.59 -11.14
CA ARG A 142 -2.90 -13.91 -12.19
C ARG A 142 -3.29 -13.31 -13.55
N SER A 143 -4.57 -13.45 -13.91
CA SER A 143 -5.12 -12.87 -15.14
C SER A 143 -5.00 -11.34 -15.13
N ARG A 144 -5.44 -10.68 -14.05
CA ARG A 144 -5.32 -9.22 -13.87
C ARG A 144 -3.87 -8.77 -13.96
N ARG A 145 -2.96 -9.43 -13.25
CA ARG A 145 -1.54 -9.06 -13.25
C ARG A 145 -0.93 -9.14 -14.65
N LYS A 146 -1.19 -10.24 -15.37
CA LYS A 146 -0.73 -10.42 -16.76
C LYS A 146 -1.27 -9.32 -17.67
N MET A 147 -2.56 -9.02 -17.53
CA MET A 147 -3.27 -8.01 -18.31
C MET A 147 -2.73 -6.59 -18.10
N LEU A 148 -2.42 -6.23 -16.86
CA LEU A 148 -2.04 -4.87 -16.48
C LEU A 148 -0.55 -4.57 -16.60
N THR A 149 0.33 -5.59 -16.51
CA THR A 149 1.78 -5.38 -16.55
C THR A 149 2.27 -4.58 -17.77
N PRO A 150 1.75 -4.77 -19.01
CA PRO A 150 2.15 -3.97 -20.17
C PRO A 150 1.88 -2.46 -20.02
N THR A 151 0.91 -2.07 -19.19
CA THR A 151 0.55 -0.66 -18.99
C THR A 151 1.60 0.15 -18.21
N PHE A 152 2.51 -0.54 -17.51
CA PHE A 152 3.64 0.05 -16.76
C PHE A 152 4.96 -0.04 -17.54
N HIS A 153 4.88 -0.26 -18.86
CA HIS A 153 6.04 -0.24 -19.75
C HIS A 153 6.55 1.19 -19.96
N PHE A 154 7.86 1.35 -20.15
CA PHE A 154 8.52 2.67 -20.14
C PHE A 154 7.96 3.66 -21.17
N THR A 155 7.46 3.17 -22.30
CA THR A 155 6.83 3.99 -23.35
C THR A 155 5.56 4.70 -22.89
N ILE A 156 4.80 4.08 -21.96
CA ILE A 156 3.59 4.69 -21.40
C ILE A 156 3.97 5.62 -20.26
N LEU A 157 4.97 5.25 -19.46
CA LEU A 157 5.47 6.10 -18.37
C LEU A 157 6.03 7.44 -18.87
N ASP A 158 6.60 7.48 -20.08
CA ASP A 158 7.04 8.73 -20.72
C ASP A 158 5.90 9.75 -20.86
N GLU A 159 4.70 9.29 -21.23
CA GLU A 159 3.52 10.17 -21.31
C GLU A 159 3.07 10.70 -19.93
N PHE A 160 3.36 9.95 -18.86
CA PHE A 160 3.04 10.37 -17.50
C PHE A 160 4.03 11.38 -16.93
N LEU A 161 5.25 11.44 -17.47
CA LEU A 161 6.28 12.37 -17.02
C LEU A 161 5.88 13.83 -17.25
N ASP A 162 5.17 14.12 -18.33
CA ASP A 162 4.61 15.46 -18.58
C ASP A 162 3.66 15.88 -17.45
N ILE A 163 2.77 14.98 -17.03
CA ILE A 163 1.81 15.21 -15.94
C ILE A 163 2.55 15.40 -14.62
N MET A 164 3.56 14.56 -14.33
CA MET A 164 4.38 14.67 -13.13
C MET A 164 5.09 16.03 -13.06
N ASN A 165 5.69 16.49 -14.17
CA ASN A 165 6.32 17.80 -14.23
C ASN A 165 5.32 18.95 -14.02
N GLU A 166 4.15 18.90 -14.67
CA GLU A 166 3.10 19.92 -14.50
C GLU A 166 2.64 20.04 -13.05
N GLN A 167 2.34 18.90 -12.40
CA GLN A 167 1.89 18.89 -11.01
C GLN A 167 3.01 19.26 -10.04
N ALA A 168 4.25 18.83 -10.30
CA ALA A 168 5.41 19.23 -9.51
C ALA A 168 5.67 20.74 -9.59
N ASN A 169 5.46 21.37 -10.75
CA ASN A 169 5.58 22.83 -10.89
C ASN A 169 4.49 23.58 -10.10
N ILE A 170 3.26 23.07 -10.06
CA ILE A 170 2.19 23.64 -9.21
C ILE A 170 2.60 23.56 -7.74
N LEU A 171 3.16 22.42 -7.32
CA LEU A 171 3.67 22.22 -5.97
C LEU A 171 4.80 23.21 -5.66
N VAL A 172 5.82 23.33 -6.51
CA VAL A 172 6.93 24.29 -6.36
C VAL A 172 6.41 25.71 -6.20
N ASN A 173 5.45 26.15 -7.03
CA ASN A 173 4.83 27.47 -6.92
C ASN A 173 4.10 27.71 -5.58
N LYS A 174 3.56 26.64 -4.98
CA LYS A 174 2.96 26.70 -3.64
C LYS A 174 4.02 26.77 -2.55
N LEU A 175 5.10 26.02 -2.68
CA LEU A 175 6.23 26.01 -1.75
C LEU A 175 7.03 27.32 -1.78
N GLU A 176 7.09 28.01 -2.92
CA GLU A 176 7.73 29.34 -3.07
C GLU A 176 7.24 30.35 -2.02
N LYS A 177 5.96 30.25 -1.64
CA LYS A 177 5.35 31.13 -0.64
C LYS A 177 5.90 30.96 0.76
N HIS A 178 6.64 29.89 1.04
CA HIS A 178 7.23 29.55 2.34
C HIS A 178 8.74 29.78 2.38
N VAL A 179 9.33 30.29 1.30
CA VAL A 179 10.79 30.54 1.23
C VAL A 179 11.18 31.62 2.24
N ASN A 180 12.23 31.35 3.01
CA ASN A 180 12.76 32.20 4.08
C ASN A 180 11.72 32.55 5.17
N GLN A 181 10.70 31.72 5.34
CA GLN A 181 9.71 31.85 6.42
C GLN A 181 10.00 30.86 7.57
N GLU A 182 9.10 30.82 8.55
CA GLU A 182 9.14 29.82 9.62
C GLU A 182 8.90 28.40 9.07
N ALA A 183 9.21 27.40 9.89
CA ALA A 183 9.01 26.01 9.50
C ALA A 183 7.52 25.73 9.28
N PHE A 184 7.21 24.96 8.25
CA PHE A 184 5.84 24.55 7.94
C PHE A 184 5.78 23.05 7.68
N ASN A 185 4.59 22.46 7.87
CA ASN A 185 4.36 21.06 7.57
C ASN A 185 4.16 20.85 6.06
N CYS A 186 5.13 20.23 5.38
CA CYS A 186 5.05 19.96 3.94
C CYS A 186 4.21 18.72 3.60
N PHE A 187 3.85 17.88 4.59
CA PHE A 187 3.21 16.58 4.37
C PHE A 187 2.02 16.65 3.41
N PHE A 188 1.05 17.51 3.72
CA PHE A 188 -0.16 17.64 2.92
C PHE A 188 0.08 18.21 1.52
N TYR A 189 1.06 19.11 1.34
CA TYR A 189 1.39 19.65 0.02
C TYR A 189 1.86 18.54 -0.92
N ILE A 190 2.75 17.68 -0.43
CA ILE A 190 3.28 16.55 -1.20
C ILE A 190 2.16 15.52 -1.48
N THR A 191 1.34 15.18 -0.49
CA THR A 191 0.27 14.19 -0.69
C THR A 191 -0.80 14.66 -1.68
N LEU A 192 -1.15 15.95 -1.67
CA LEU A 192 -2.08 16.51 -2.66
C LEU A 192 -1.49 16.54 -4.08
N CYS A 193 -0.18 16.78 -4.22
CA CYS A 193 0.51 16.68 -5.50
C CYS A 193 0.47 15.25 -6.06
N ALA A 194 0.83 14.25 -5.25
CA ALA A 194 0.77 12.85 -5.64
C ALA A 194 -0.67 12.41 -5.99
N LEU A 195 -1.66 12.93 -5.26
CA LEU A 195 -3.07 12.66 -5.55
C LEU A 195 -3.50 13.23 -6.91
N ASP A 196 -3.13 14.47 -7.25
CA ASP A 196 -3.40 15.03 -8.58
C ASP A 196 -2.70 14.24 -9.69
N ILE A 197 -1.43 13.84 -9.49
CA ILE A 197 -0.68 13.02 -10.45
C ILE A 197 -1.38 11.69 -10.69
N ILE A 198 -1.76 10.95 -9.64
CA ILE A 198 -2.42 9.65 -9.83
C ILE A 198 -3.81 9.82 -10.46
N CYS A 199 -4.56 10.86 -10.09
CA CYS A 199 -5.87 11.12 -10.70
C CYS A 199 -5.76 11.41 -12.20
N GLU A 200 -4.76 12.17 -12.61
CA GLU A 200 -4.52 12.48 -14.01
C GLU A 200 -3.94 11.31 -14.80
N THR A 201 -2.93 10.62 -14.27
CA THR A 201 -2.29 9.49 -14.96
C THR A 201 -3.18 8.25 -14.97
N ALA A 202 -3.88 7.94 -13.88
CA ALA A 202 -4.72 6.75 -13.78
C ALA A 202 -6.10 6.93 -14.45
N MET A 203 -6.78 8.04 -14.18
CA MET A 203 -8.13 8.27 -14.71
C MET A 203 -8.21 9.29 -15.85
N GLY A 204 -7.14 10.05 -16.10
CA GLY A 204 -7.16 11.12 -17.07
C GLY A 204 -8.01 12.31 -16.61
N LYS A 205 -8.11 12.56 -15.31
CA LYS A 205 -8.90 13.67 -14.77
C LYS A 205 -8.10 14.45 -13.74
N ASN A 206 -7.89 15.73 -14.03
CA ASN A 206 -7.39 16.68 -13.06
C ASN A 206 -8.53 17.01 -12.07
N ILE A 207 -8.29 16.78 -10.79
CA ILE A 207 -9.26 17.08 -9.72
C ILE A 207 -8.93 18.38 -8.98
N GLY A 208 -7.75 18.95 -9.24
CA GLY A 208 -7.25 20.17 -8.62
C GLY A 208 -7.10 20.02 -7.11
N ALA A 209 -6.70 18.86 -6.62
CA ALA A 209 -6.52 18.57 -5.20
C ALA A 209 -5.56 19.55 -4.54
N GLN A 210 -4.49 19.94 -5.23
CA GLN A 210 -3.57 20.95 -4.73
C GLN A 210 -4.25 22.33 -4.55
N SER A 211 -5.23 22.68 -5.38
CA SER A 211 -5.92 23.99 -5.33
C SER A 211 -7.17 23.99 -4.45
N ASN A 212 -7.84 22.85 -4.30
CA ASN A 212 -9.05 22.65 -3.50
C ASN A 212 -8.88 21.40 -2.63
N ASP A 213 -8.07 21.55 -1.58
CA ASP A 213 -7.73 20.52 -0.61
C ASP A 213 -8.94 20.05 0.22
N ASP A 214 -9.96 20.91 0.35
CA ASP A 214 -11.20 20.62 1.06
C ASP A 214 -12.33 20.10 0.14
N SER A 215 -12.00 19.60 -1.05
CA SER A 215 -13.00 18.99 -1.92
C SER A 215 -13.66 17.76 -1.27
N GLU A 216 -14.92 17.50 -1.61
CA GLU A 216 -15.66 16.35 -1.07
C GLU A 216 -14.94 15.02 -1.34
N TYR A 217 -14.31 14.90 -2.51
CA TYR A 217 -13.54 13.72 -2.89
C TYR A 217 -12.29 13.54 -2.03
N VAL A 218 -11.47 14.59 -1.89
CA VAL A 218 -10.23 14.54 -1.09
C VAL A 218 -10.53 14.17 0.36
N ARG A 219 -11.53 14.81 0.99
CA ARG A 219 -11.97 14.44 2.34
C ARG A 219 -12.44 12.99 2.45
N ALA A 220 -13.15 12.50 1.44
CA ALA A 220 -13.64 11.12 1.43
C ALA A 220 -12.47 10.12 1.37
N VAL A 221 -11.44 10.36 0.55
CA VAL A 221 -10.24 9.50 0.46
C VAL A 221 -9.54 9.38 1.81
N TYR A 222 -9.23 10.51 2.46
CA TYR A 222 -8.52 10.49 3.74
C TYR A 222 -9.36 9.89 4.87
N ARG A 223 -10.64 10.27 4.97
CA ARG A 223 -11.52 9.75 6.02
C ARG A 223 -11.76 8.25 5.86
N MET A 224 -11.95 7.77 4.63
CA MET A 224 -12.10 6.34 4.37
C MET A 224 -10.84 5.55 4.73
N SER A 225 -9.67 6.09 4.38
CA SER A 225 -8.39 5.49 4.73
C SER A 225 -8.23 5.36 6.26
N ASP A 226 -8.43 6.44 7.01
CA ASP A 226 -8.36 6.44 8.49
C ASP A 226 -9.31 5.41 9.13
N MET A 227 -10.56 5.38 8.67
CA MET A 227 -11.56 4.43 9.17
C MET A 227 -11.20 2.97 8.88
N ILE A 228 -10.66 2.68 7.70
CA ILE A 228 -10.19 1.34 7.34
C ILE A 228 -8.98 0.94 8.19
N HIS A 229 -8.02 1.84 8.40
CA HIS A 229 -6.86 1.58 9.27
C HIS A 229 -7.28 1.32 10.71
N ARG A 230 -8.19 2.13 11.25
CA ARG A 230 -8.75 1.91 12.59
C ARG A 230 -9.43 0.55 12.70
N ARG A 231 -10.21 0.17 11.67
CA ARG A 231 -10.86 -1.14 11.62
C ARG A 231 -9.86 -2.30 11.55
N MET A 232 -8.75 -2.15 10.82
CA MET A 232 -7.68 -3.15 10.78
C MET A 232 -7.04 -3.38 12.16
N LYS A 233 -6.84 -2.31 12.95
CA LYS A 233 -6.20 -2.37 14.28
C LYS A 233 -7.11 -2.81 15.42
N MET A 234 -8.42 -2.73 15.27
CA MET A 234 -9.39 -2.95 16.35
C MET A 234 -10.26 -4.21 16.11
N PRO A 235 -9.94 -5.38 16.71
CA PRO A 235 -10.65 -6.64 16.48
C PRO A 235 -12.16 -6.59 16.75
N TRP A 236 -12.63 -5.75 17.68
CA TRP A 236 -14.07 -5.59 17.97
C TRP A 236 -14.84 -4.92 16.82
N LEU A 237 -14.16 -4.24 15.89
CA LEU A 237 -14.76 -3.65 14.67
C LEU A 237 -14.78 -4.63 13.47
N TRP A 238 -14.24 -5.84 13.62
CA TRP A 238 -14.11 -6.78 12.50
C TRP A 238 -15.43 -7.42 12.09
N LEU A 239 -16.36 -7.57 13.03
CA LEU A 239 -17.69 -8.10 12.76
C LEU A 239 -18.52 -7.07 12.00
N ASP A 240 -18.80 -7.36 10.73
CA ASP A 240 -19.53 -6.49 9.80
C ASP A 240 -20.88 -6.04 10.37
N LEU A 241 -21.63 -6.95 11.01
CA LEU A 241 -22.93 -6.65 11.61
C LEU A 241 -22.82 -5.52 12.64
N TRP A 242 -21.86 -5.60 13.57
CA TRP A 242 -21.67 -4.58 14.59
C TRP A 242 -21.14 -3.28 13.99
N TYR A 243 -20.15 -3.38 13.10
CA TYR A 243 -19.53 -2.21 12.48
C TYR A 243 -20.57 -1.33 11.77
N PHE A 244 -21.47 -1.94 10.99
CA PHE A 244 -22.50 -1.22 10.23
C PHE A 244 -23.73 -0.79 11.04
N LEU A 245 -23.84 -1.19 12.31
CA LEU A 245 -24.87 -0.69 13.23
C LEU A 245 -24.47 0.64 13.86
N PHE A 246 -23.17 0.91 14.03
CA PHE A 246 -22.67 2.12 14.66
C PHE A 246 -22.45 3.28 13.68
N ARG A 247 -22.29 4.49 14.22
CA ARG A 247 -22.03 5.74 13.47
C ARG A 247 -20.88 5.59 12.47
N GLU A 248 -19.80 4.92 12.87
CA GLU A 248 -18.64 4.68 11.99
C GLU A 248 -19.03 3.89 10.74
N GLY A 249 -19.87 2.87 10.86
CA GLY A 249 -20.36 2.13 9.69
C GLY A 249 -21.19 2.98 8.72
N TRP A 250 -21.97 3.93 9.24
CA TRP A 250 -22.74 4.88 8.41
C TRP A 250 -21.83 5.87 7.68
N GLU A 251 -20.84 6.42 8.38
CA GLU A 251 -19.85 7.31 7.78
C GLU A 251 -19.03 6.58 6.71
N HIS A 252 -18.71 5.30 6.92
CA HIS A 252 -18.02 4.45 5.96
C HIS A 252 -18.86 4.28 4.69
N LYS A 253 -20.15 3.96 4.83
CA LYS A 253 -21.06 3.83 3.68
C LYS A 253 -21.20 5.14 2.90
N ARG A 254 -21.22 6.29 3.60
CA ARG A 254 -21.26 7.61 2.96
C ARG A 254 -19.98 7.88 2.17
N GLY A 255 -18.81 7.62 2.75
CA GLY A 255 -17.52 7.76 2.08
C GLY A 255 -17.41 6.90 0.83
N LEU A 256 -17.78 5.61 0.92
CA LEU A 256 -17.83 4.71 -0.24
C LEU A 256 -18.73 5.24 -1.35
N LYS A 257 -19.92 5.77 -1.00
CA LYS A 257 -20.83 6.34 -2.00
C LYS A 257 -20.16 7.50 -2.75
N ILE A 258 -19.45 8.40 -2.06
CA ILE A 258 -18.75 9.53 -2.70
C ILE A 258 -17.66 9.00 -3.64
N LEU A 259 -16.81 8.10 -3.14
CA LEU A 259 -15.68 7.55 -3.89
C LEU A 259 -16.15 6.80 -5.14
N HIS A 260 -17.08 5.84 -4.99
CA HIS A 260 -17.60 5.09 -6.12
C HIS A 260 -18.40 5.96 -7.09
N THR A 261 -19.15 6.95 -6.62
CA THR A 261 -19.86 7.88 -7.52
C THR A 261 -18.86 8.64 -8.38
N PHE A 262 -17.77 9.13 -7.77
CA PHE A 262 -16.71 9.80 -8.48
C PHE A 262 -16.08 8.88 -9.53
N THR A 263 -15.60 7.69 -9.14
CA THR A 263 -14.96 6.72 -10.05
C THR A 263 -15.90 6.31 -11.20
N ASN A 264 -17.16 5.99 -10.90
CA ASN A 264 -18.16 5.62 -11.91
C ASN A 264 -18.42 6.76 -12.91
N ASN A 265 -18.50 8.01 -12.44
CA ASN A 265 -18.70 9.16 -13.31
C ASN A 265 -17.52 9.34 -14.27
N VAL A 266 -16.29 9.17 -13.79
CA VAL A 266 -15.10 9.29 -14.63
C VAL A 266 -15.03 8.16 -15.66
N ILE A 267 -15.31 6.92 -15.25
CA ILE A 267 -15.38 5.77 -16.16
C ILE A 267 -16.45 6.00 -17.24
N ALA A 268 -17.64 6.48 -16.87
CA ALA A 268 -18.72 6.75 -17.81
C ALA A 268 -18.35 7.86 -18.81
N GLU A 269 -17.78 8.98 -18.32
CA GLU A 269 -17.33 10.09 -19.15
C GLU A 269 -16.28 9.65 -20.17
N ARG A 270 -15.28 8.88 -19.73
CA ARG A 270 -14.20 8.34 -20.57
C ARG A 270 -14.70 7.32 -21.57
N THR A 271 -15.56 6.39 -21.15
CA THR A 271 -16.19 5.41 -22.03
C THR A 271 -16.99 6.09 -23.14
N LYS A 272 -17.72 7.16 -22.82
CA LYS A 272 -18.47 7.95 -23.80
C LYS A 272 -17.54 8.62 -24.82
N LYS A 273 -16.50 9.32 -24.34
CA LYS A 273 -15.49 9.96 -25.20
C LYS A 273 -14.79 8.97 -26.14
N MET A 274 -14.46 7.77 -25.66
CA MET A 274 -13.84 6.74 -26.50
C MET A 274 -14.78 6.22 -27.60
N LYS A 275 -16.09 6.09 -27.33
CA LYS A 275 -17.07 5.70 -28.34
C LYS A 275 -17.24 6.78 -29.42
N GLU A 276 -17.37 8.04 -29.01
CA GLU A 276 -17.47 9.19 -29.91
C GLU A 276 -16.24 9.30 -30.84
N VAL A 277 -15.04 9.03 -30.31
CA VAL A 277 -13.80 9.02 -31.10
C VAL A 277 -13.69 7.78 -32.00
N GLY A 278 -14.14 6.61 -31.55
CA GLY A 278 -14.14 5.38 -32.34
C GLY A 278 -15.13 5.37 -33.51
N GLU A 279 -16.18 6.19 -33.44
CA GLU A 279 -17.14 6.42 -34.54
C GLU A 279 -16.59 7.40 -35.59
N CYS A 280 -15.69 8.32 -35.22
CA CYS A 280 -14.95 9.17 -36.15
C CYS A 280 -13.71 8.46 -36.73
N ARG A 281 -13.91 7.51 -37.66
CA ARG A 281 -12.84 6.74 -38.31
C ARG A 281 -11.85 7.55 -39.18
N ASP A 282 -12.12 8.84 -39.43
CA ASP A 282 -11.29 9.73 -40.27
C ASP A 282 -10.43 10.75 -39.48
N ALA A 283 -10.40 10.66 -38.14
CA ALA A 283 -9.52 11.52 -37.36
C ALA A 283 -8.10 10.93 -37.32
N VAL A 284 -7.15 11.62 -37.96
CA VAL A 284 -5.69 11.38 -37.83
C VAL A 284 -5.35 11.12 -36.36
N PRO A 285 -4.60 10.05 -36.01
CA PRO A 285 -4.19 9.83 -34.63
C PRO A 285 -3.35 11.02 -34.18
N SER A 286 -3.93 11.90 -33.36
CA SER A 286 -3.22 13.06 -32.86
C SER A 286 -2.08 12.55 -31.98
N LYS A 287 -0.84 12.89 -32.35
CA LYS A 287 0.38 12.63 -31.55
C LYS A 287 0.34 13.23 -30.13
N ASN A 288 -0.68 14.03 -29.79
CA ASN A 288 -0.82 14.77 -28.53
C ASN A 288 -1.91 14.27 -27.58
N LYS A 289 -2.47 13.06 -27.75
CA LYS A 289 -3.45 12.54 -26.79
C LYS A 289 -2.75 11.73 -25.69
N ARG A 290 -2.60 12.35 -24.52
CA ARG A 290 -2.16 11.69 -23.27
C ARG A 290 -3.07 10.50 -22.98
N LYS A 291 -2.54 9.28 -22.96
CA LYS A 291 -3.30 8.09 -22.59
C LYS A 291 -3.33 7.97 -21.08
N ALA A 292 -4.52 7.80 -20.51
CA ALA A 292 -4.65 7.41 -19.10
C ALA A 292 -4.60 5.89 -18.96
N PHE A 293 -4.25 5.39 -17.76
CA PHE A 293 -4.35 3.96 -17.44
C PHE A 293 -5.77 3.42 -17.67
N LEU A 294 -6.80 4.20 -17.37
CA LEU A 294 -8.20 3.86 -17.66
C LEU A 294 -8.47 3.65 -19.15
N ASP A 295 -7.84 4.43 -20.04
CA ASP A 295 -8.00 4.25 -21.49
C ASP A 295 -7.43 2.87 -21.92
N LEU A 296 -6.35 2.44 -21.25
CA LEU A 296 -5.78 1.11 -21.44
C LEU A 296 -6.74 0.03 -20.92
N LEU A 297 -7.25 0.15 -19.68
CA LEU A 297 -8.23 -0.80 -19.11
C LEU A 297 -9.46 -1.01 -20.00
N LEU A 298 -9.96 0.06 -20.63
CA LEU A 298 -11.11 0.01 -21.54
C LEU A 298 -10.79 -0.70 -22.87
N SER A 299 -9.52 -0.78 -23.24
CA SER A 299 -9.04 -1.39 -24.47
C SER A 299 -8.57 -2.85 -24.29
N VAL A 300 -8.20 -3.25 -23.07
CA VAL A 300 -7.55 -4.54 -22.84
C VAL A 300 -8.57 -5.69 -22.84
N THR A 301 -8.17 -6.81 -23.43
CA THR A 301 -8.90 -8.08 -23.45
C THR A 301 -8.11 -9.17 -22.74
N ASP A 302 -8.80 -10.17 -22.19
CA ASP A 302 -8.16 -11.37 -21.66
C ASP A 302 -7.68 -12.32 -22.78
N ASP A 303 -7.11 -13.47 -22.39
CA ASP A 303 -6.59 -14.49 -23.31
C ASP A 303 -7.70 -15.13 -24.20
N GLU A 304 -8.96 -15.00 -23.79
CA GLU A 304 -10.14 -15.48 -24.52
C GLU A 304 -10.77 -14.38 -25.40
N GLY A 305 -10.19 -13.17 -25.38
CA GLY A 305 -10.69 -12.00 -26.12
C GLY A 305 -11.83 -11.26 -25.42
N ASN A 306 -12.18 -11.61 -24.18
CA ASN A 306 -13.22 -10.92 -23.42
C ASN A 306 -12.69 -9.61 -22.84
N LYS A 307 -13.54 -8.58 -22.85
CA LYS A 307 -13.26 -7.31 -22.19
C LYS A 307 -13.57 -7.38 -20.70
N LEU A 308 -12.94 -6.50 -19.94
CA LEU A 308 -13.27 -6.30 -18.54
C LEU A 308 -14.70 -5.79 -18.37
N SER A 309 -15.39 -6.30 -17.34
CA SER A 309 -16.68 -5.74 -16.94
C SER A 309 -16.49 -4.32 -16.38
N GLN A 310 -17.57 -3.53 -16.38
CA GLN A 310 -17.54 -2.19 -15.77
C GLN A 310 -17.17 -2.23 -14.28
N GLU A 311 -17.63 -3.27 -13.58
CA GLU A 311 -17.26 -3.50 -12.20
C GLU A 311 -15.77 -3.77 -12.06
N ASP A 312 -15.21 -4.68 -12.87
CA ASP A 312 -13.79 -4.97 -12.82
C ASP A 312 -12.92 -3.76 -13.18
N ILE A 313 -13.36 -2.90 -14.11
CA ILE A 313 -12.66 -1.66 -14.43
C ILE A 313 -12.66 -0.73 -13.21
N ARG A 314 -13.81 -0.59 -12.53
CA ARG A 314 -13.91 0.20 -11.30
C ARG A 314 -12.98 -0.34 -10.21
N GLU A 315 -12.96 -1.66 -10.00
CA GLU A 315 -12.07 -2.30 -9.02
C GLU A 315 -10.61 -1.94 -9.25
N GLU A 316 -10.15 -2.00 -10.50
CA GLU A 316 -8.77 -1.63 -10.81
C GLU A 316 -8.54 -0.12 -10.66
N VAL A 317 -9.42 0.74 -11.18
CA VAL A 317 -9.27 2.20 -11.02
C VAL A 317 -9.20 2.59 -9.54
N ASP A 318 -10.14 2.12 -8.71
CA ASP A 318 -10.13 2.39 -7.27
C ASP A 318 -8.85 1.87 -6.61
N THR A 319 -8.37 0.69 -7.00
CA THR A 319 -7.11 0.11 -6.51
C THR A 319 -5.91 1.00 -6.83
N PHE A 320 -5.72 1.39 -8.10
CA PHE A 320 -4.57 2.20 -8.51
C PHE A 320 -4.61 3.61 -7.95
N MET A 321 -5.80 4.20 -7.85
CA MET A 321 -6.00 5.47 -7.18
C MET A 321 -5.54 5.42 -5.73
N PHE A 322 -5.90 4.37 -5.00
CA PHE A 322 -5.52 4.21 -3.60
C PHE A 322 -4.01 3.95 -3.43
N GLU A 323 -3.46 2.99 -4.18
CA GLU A 323 -2.06 2.58 -4.02
C GLU A 323 -1.04 3.62 -4.53
N GLY A 324 -1.42 4.41 -5.53
CA GLY A 324 -0.50 5.22 -6.32
C GLY A 324 -0.15 6.62 -5.81
N HIS A 325 -0.78 7.11 -4.73
CA HIS A 325 -0.46 8.45 -4.18
C HIS A 325 0.12 8.38 -2.76
N ASP A 326 -0.50 7.61 -1.87
CA ASP A 326 -0.15 7.61 -0.45
C ASP A 326 1.26 7.04 -0.21
N THR A 327 1.68 6.07 -1.02
CA THR A 327 3.00 5.42 -0.90
C THR A 327 4.16 6.29 -1.39
N THR A 328 3.99 6.98 -2.52
CA THR A 328 5.02 7.87 -3.11
C THR A 328 5.10 9.18 -2.36
N ALA A 329 3.95 9.72 -1.91
CA ALA A 329 3.93 10.89 -1.02
C ALA A 329 4.70 10.63 0.27
N ALA A 330 4.59 9.44 0.88
CA ALA A 330 5.37 9.08 2.06
C ALA A 330 6.88 9.08 1.75
N ALA A 331 7.31 8.47 0.64
CA ALA A 331 8.71 8.39 0.24
C ALA A 331 9.32 9.78 -0.02
N ILE A 332 8.59 10.66 -0.71
CA ILE A 332 9.03 12.03 -1.00
C ILE A 332 9.14 12.85 0.28
N ASN A 333 8.12 12.82 1.13
CA ASN A 333 8.12 13.52 2.42
C ASN A 333 9.30 13.10 3.31
N LEU A 334 9.55 11.80 3.42
CA LEU A 334 10.64 11.26 4.23
C LEU A 334 12.01 11.52 3.58
N SER A 335 12.08 11.62 2.25
CA SER A 335 13.31 12.04 1.55
C SER A 335 13.63 13.50 1.82
N LEU A 336 12.64 14.40 1.79
CA LEU A 336 12.82 15.81 2.13
C LEU A 336 13.25 15.98 3.60
N TYR A 337 12.64 15.20 4.51
CA TYR A 337 13.05 15.14 5.91
C TYR A 337 14.52 14.76 6.05
N LEU A 338 14.94 13.64 5.44
CA LEU A 338 16.33 13.17 5.52
C LEU A 338 17.30 14.15 4.86
N LEU A 339 17.02 14.64 3.67
CA LEU A 339 17.87 15.66 3.02
C LEU A 339 18.01 16.93 3.87
N GLY A 340 16.95 17.33 4.56
CA GLY A 340 16.96 18.45 5.49
C GLY A 340 17.75 18.20 6.79
N CYS A 341 17.94 16.93 7.18
CA CYS A 341 18.77 16.53 8.32
C CYS A 341 20.26 16.37 7.95
N TYR A 342 20.57 16.12 6.67
CA TYR A 342 21.92 15.80 6.18
C TYR A 342 22.36 16.76 5.06
N PRO A 343 22.79 17.99 5.40
CA PRO A 343 23.22 19.02 4.46
C PRO A 343 24.30 18.57 3.46
N GLU A 344 25.24 17.74 3.91
CA GLU A 344 26.32 17.21 3.09
C GLU A 344 25.83 16.22 2.02
N ILE A 345 24.79 15.45 2.32
CA ILE A 345 24.13 14.58 1.34
C ILE A 345 23.30 15.42 0.38
N GLN A 346 22.58 16.42 0.88
CA GLN A 346 21.84 17.36 0.04
C GLN A 346 22.77 18.10 -0.92
N LYS A 347 23.98 18.48 -0.50
CA LYS A 347 24.98 19.12 -1.37
C LYS A 347 25.45 18.21 -2.51
N LYS A 348 25.54 16.89 -2.29
CA LYS A 348 25.86 15.94 -3.36
C LYS A 348 24.73 15.82 -4.37
N VAL A 349 23.48 15.84 -3.92
CA VAL A 349 22.30 15.91 -4.81
C VAL A 349 22.29 17.22 -5.59
N ASP A 350 22.58 18.34 -4.92
CA ASP A 350 22.69 19.68 -5.53
C ASP A 350 23.72 19.70 -6.67
N ASN A 351 24.92 19.16 -6.44
CA ASN A 351 25.95 19.04 -7.48
C ASN A 351 25.48 18.15 -8.66
N GLU A 352 24.82 17.01 -8.38
CA GLU A 352 24.26 16.15 -9.43
C GLU A 352 23.18 16.88 -10.27
N LEU A 353 22.34 17.70 -9.63
CA LEU A 353 21.33 18.50 -10.32
C LEU A 353 21.98 19.54 -11.23
N ASP A 354 23.08 20.18 -10.81
CA ASP A 354 23.83 21.11 -11.67
C ASP A 354 24.50 20.40 -12.85
N GLU A 355 25.05 19.20 -12.65
CA GLU A 355 25.63 18.41 -13.74
C GLU A 355 24.59 18.00 -14.80
N VAL A 356 23.37 17.69 -14.37
CA VAL A 356 22.31 17.20 -15.27
C VAL A 356 21.55 18.34 -15.95
N PHE A 357 21.14 19.35 -15.19
CA PHE A 357 20.27 20.43 -15.68
C PHE A 357 21.03 21.73 -15.97
N GLY A 358 22.22 21.93 -15.39
CA GLY A 358 22.95 23.19 -15.47
C GLY A 358 22.09 24.38 -15.06
N LYS A 359 22.09 25.42 -15.90
CA LYS A 359 21.24 26.62 -15.74
C LYS A 359 19.89 26.53 -16.45
N SER A 360 19.54 25.35 -16.97
CA SER A 360 18.31 25.19 -17.74
C SER A 360 17.12 24.92 -16.80
N ASP A 361 15.99 25.58 -17.06
CA ASP A 361 14.72 25.39 -16.36
C ASP A 361 13.76 24.45 -17.10
N HIS A 362 14.27 23.63 -18.02
CA HIS A 362 13.42 22.69 -18.76
C HIS A 362 12.77 21.64 -17.82
N PRO A 363 11.56 21.15 -18.20
CA PRO A 363 10.95 19.99 -17.56
C PRO A 363 11.88 18.78 -17.61
N ALA A 364 11.89 17.97 -16.54
CA ALA A 364 12.70 16.77 -16.47
C ALA A 364 12.28 15.77 -17.55
N THR A 365 13.24 15.29 -18.33
CA THR A 365 13.03 14.23 -19.34
C THR A 365 13.45 12.87 -18.78
N LEU A 366 13.05 11.77 -19.44
CA LEU A 366 13.50 10.43 -19.05
C LEU A 366 15.03 10.28 -19.07
N GLU A 367 15.72 10.97 -19.98
CA GLU A 367 17.19 10.92 -20.04
C GLU A 367 17.83 11.66 -18.88
N ASP A 368 17.23 12.75 -18.39
CA ASP A 368 17.71 13.45 -17.19
C ASP A 368 17.50 12.57 -15.96
N LEU A 369 16.29 11.99 -15.82
CA LEU A 369 15.99 11.09 -14.71
C LEU A 369 16.92 9.88 -14.66
N LYS A 370 17.38 9.34 -15.80
CA LYS A 370 18.39 8.25 -15.84
C LYS A 370 19.75 8.68 -15.30
N LYS A 371 20.11 9.96 -15.42
CA LYS A 371 21.39 10.51 -14.95
C LYS A 371 21.40 10.84 -13.46
N LEU A 372 20.23 11.08 -12.85
CA LEU A 372 20.06 11.32 -11.41
C LEU A 372 20.28 10.05 -10.57
N LYS A 373 21.52 9.54 -10.55
CA LYS A 373 21.91 8.26 -9.91
C LYS A 373 22.05 8.40 -8.40
N TYR A 374 22.61 9.51 -7.94
CA TYR A 374 22.79 9.80 -6.52
C TYR A 374 21.45 10.11 -5.85
N LEU A 375 20.57 10.89 -6.49
CA LEU A 375 19.18 11.08 -6.02
C LEU A 375 18.43 9.75 -5.92
N GLU A 376 18.65 8.81 -6.85
CA GLU A 376 18.08 7.47 -6.74
C GLU A 376 18.65 6.67 -5.56
N CYS A 377 19.94 6.84 -5.24
CA CYS A 377 20.54 6.25 -4.05
C CYS A 377 19.94 6.85 -2.76
N VAL A 378 19.69 8.17 -2.75
CA VAL A 378 18.99 8.88 -1.66
C VAL A 378 17.60 8.30 -1.47
N ILE A 379 16.80 8.17 -2.53
CA ILE A 379 15.46 7.57 -2.47
C ILE A 379 15.51 6.14 -1.93
N LYS A 380 16.48 5.33 -2.40
CA LYS A 380 16.64 3.95 -1.92
C LYS A 380 17.00 3.89 -0.44
N GLU A 381 17.91 4.74 0.01
CA GLU A 381 18.27 4.81 1.43
C GLU A 381 17.13 5.37 2.28
N THR A 382 16.33 6.31 1.77
CA THR A 382 15.08 6.73 2.40
C THR A 382 14.14 5.54 2.57
N LEU A 383 13.89 4.75 1.54
CA LEU A 383 13.01 3.58 1.61
C LEU A 383 13.59 2.42 2.44
N ARG A 384 14.91 2.39 2.66
CA ARG A 384 15.55 1.48 3.60
C ARG A 384 15.20 1.86 5.04
N ILE A 385 15.42 3.12 5.41
CA ILE A 385 15.17 3.62 6.77
C ILE A 385 13.66 3.75 7.01
N PHE A 386 12.94 4.38 6.10
CA PHE A 386 11.51 4.66 6.21
C PHE A 386 10.76 4.04 5.02
N PRO A 387 10.61 2.70 4.98
CA PRO A 387 9.84 2.04 3.93
C PRO A 387 8.39 2.53 3.95
N SER A 388 7.89 3.03 2.82
CA SER A 388 6.51 3.52 2.71
C SER A 388 5.48 2.48 3.16
N VAL A 389 5.74 1.19 2.92
CA VAL A 389 4.96 0.06 3.47
C VAL A 389 5.84 -0.69 4.46
N PRO A 390 5.71 -0.44 5.78
CA PRO A 390 6.66 -0.94 6.78
C PRO A 390 6.42 -2.40 7.18
N LEU A 391 5.23 -2.94 6.89
CA LEU A 391 4.85 -4.34 7.05
C LEU A 391 3.79 -4.74 6.02
N PHE A 392 3.82 -5.98 5.56
CA PHE A 392 2.77 -6.56 4.72
C PHE A 392 2.67 -8.06 4.96
N ALA A 393 1.50 -8.65 4.72
CA ALA A 393 1.25 -10.03 5.13
C ALA A 393 0.61 -10.90 4.05
N ARG A 394 0.94 -12.19 4.09
CA ARG A 394 0.37 -13.26 3.27
C ARG A 394 -0.38 -14.24 4.15
N ARG A 395 -1.56 -14.66 3.70
CA ARG A 395 -2.22 -15.80 4.30
C ARG A 395 -1.73 -17.08 3.63
N LEU A 396 -1.17 -17.99 4.40
CA LEU A 396 -0.59 -19.20 3.83
C LEU A 396 -1.68 -20.13 3.27
N ASN A 397 -1.57 -20.49 2.00
CA ASN A 397 -2.51 -21.33 1.26
C ASN A 397 -2.25 -22.84 1.45
N GLU A 398 -1.01 -23.20 1.77
CA GLU A 398 -0.55 -24.54 2.11
C GLU A 398 0.46 -24.49 3.27
N ASP A 399 0.66 -25.63 3.93
CA ASP A 399 1.74 -25.79 4.91
C ASP A 399 3.08 -25.51 4.21
N CYS A 400 3.99 -24.81 4.88
CA CYS A 400 5.34 -24.58 4.38
C CYS A 400 6.38 -24.72 5.51
N GLU A 401 7.65 -24.75 5.13
CA GLU A 401 8.77 -24.78 6.06
C GLU A 401 9.57 -23.49 5.94
N VAL A 402 9.84 -22.83 7.06
CA VAL A 402 10.68 -21.63 7.14
C VAL A 402 11.62 -21.77 8.33
N ALA A 403 12.92 -21.58 8.10
CA ALA A 403 13.96 -21.76 9.13
C ALA A 403 13.88 -23.11 9.90
N GLY A 404 13.52 -24.20 9.21
CA GLY A 404 13.36 -25.52 9.83
C GLY A 404 12.06 -25.72 10.64
N TYR A 405 11.18 -24.72 10.65
CA TYR A 405 9.88 -24.80 11.32
C TYR A 405 8.76 -25.05 10.32
N LYS A 406 7.90 -26.02 10.63
CA LYS A 406 6.66 -26.25 9.89
C LYS A 406 5.60 -25.21 10.28
N ILE A 407 5.16 -24.42 9.30
CA ILE A 407 4.14 -23.39 9.47
C ILE A 407 2.85 -23.87 8.79
N SER A 408 1.78 -23.97 9.59
CA SER A 408 0.51 -24.53 9.13
C SER A 408 -0.24 -23.57 8.20
N LYS A 409 -0.99 -24.14 7.26
CA LYS A 409 -1.95 -23.44 6.38
C LYS A 409 -2.87 -22.49 7.16
N GLY A 410 -3.12 -21.33 6.58
CA GLY A 410 -3.97 -20.27 7.10
C GLY A 410 -3.33 -19.49 8.25
N THR A 411 -2.02 -19.62 8.46
CA THR A 411 -1.21 -18.70 9.28
C THR A 411 -0.92 -17.44 8.46
N GLU A 412 -0.85 -16.30 9.13
CA GLU A 412 -0.50 -15.02 8.53
C GLU A 412 1.03 -14.83 8.59
N ALA A 413 1.71 -14.94 7.45
CA ALA A 413 3.12 -14.62 7.33
C ALA A 413 3.29 -13.11 7.15
N VAL A 414 3.79 -12.43 8.18
CA VAL A 414 3.98 -10.98 8.22
C VAL A 414 5.45 -10.69 7.88
N ILE A 415 5.68 -10.09 6.72
CA ILE A 415 6.99 -9.58 6.32
C ILE A 415 7.11 -8.15 6.86
N ILE A 416 8.23 -7.84 7.51
CA ILE A 416 8.43 -6.55 8.16
C ILE A 416 9.64 -5.86 7.52
N PRO A 417 9.49 -5.19 6.35
CA PRO A 417 10.56 -4.42 5.72
C PRO A 417 11.26 -3.45 6.68
N TYR A 418 10.52 -2.84 7.61
CA TYR A 418 11.09 -1.90 8.57
C TYR A 418 12.21 -2.52 9.42
N ALA A 419 12.04 -3.77 9.87
CA ALA A 419 13.05 -4.51 10.62
C ALA A 419 14.09 -5.16 9.69
N LEU A 420 13.65 -5.77 8.59
CA LEU A 420 14.49 -6.42 7.59
C LEU A 420 15.55 -5.48 7.00
N HIS A 421 15.16 -4.25 6.67
CA HIS A 421 16.05 -3.22 6.10
C HIS A 421 17.05 -2.65 7.11
N ARG A 422 16.95 -3.08 8.38
CA ARG A 422 17.85 -2.72 9.48
C ARG A 422 18.73 -3.87 9.92
N ASP A 423 18.75 -4.99 9.20
CA ASP A 423 19.62 -6.11 9.54
C ASP A 423 21.11 -5.73 9.34
N PRO A 424 21.93 -5.65 10.41
CA PRO A 424 23.33 -5.28 10.33
C PRO A 424 24.17 -6.25 9.50
N LYS A 425 23.68 -7.47 9.26
CA LYS A 425 24.31 -8.42 8.34
C LYS A 425 24.39 -7.88 6.91
N TYR A 426 23.39 -7.12 6.47
CA TYR A 426 23.31 -6.57 5.12
C TYR A 426 23.51 -5.05 5.06
N PHE A 427 23.26 -4.36 6.18
CA PHE A 427 23.37 -2.91 6.32
C PHE A 427 24.14 -2.56 7.61
N PRO A 428 25.49 -2.55 7.57
CA PRO A 428 26.31 -2.13 8.71
C PRO A 428 25.92 -0.72 9.18
N ASP A 429 25.85 -0.47 10.48
CA ASP A 429 25.34 0.80 11.05
C ASP A 429 23.95 1.17 10.50
N PRO A 430 22.93 0.30 10.72
CA PRO A 430 21.67 0.35 9.99
C PRO A 430 20.83 1.60 10.25
N GLU A 431 21.11 2.38 11.28
CA GLU A 431 20.38 3.62 11.56
C GLU A 431 20.99 4.87 10.89
N GLU A 432 22.22 4.76 10.38
CA GLU A 432 22.91 5.84 9.65
C GLU A 432 22.36 5.99 8.24
N PHE A 433 22.11 7.25 7.83
CA PHE A 433 21.65 7.58 6.50
C PHE A 433 22.83 7.69 5.53
N GLN A 434 23.05 6.64 4.74
CA GLN A 434 24.18 6.55 3.81
C GLN A 434 23.72 6.09 2.40
N PRO A 435 23.37 7.03 1.51
CA PRO A 435 22.98 6.72 0.13
C PRO A 435 23.99 5.84 -0.63
N GLU A 436 25.28 5.98 -0.36
CA GLU A 436 26.37 5.25 -1.02
C GLU A 436 26.25 3.73 -0.87
N ARG A 437 25.47 3.22 0.10
CA ARG A 437 25.15 1.79 0.21
C ARG A 437 24.51 1.22 -1.06
N PHE A 438 23.88 2.06 -1.88
CA PHE A 438 23.20 1.68 -3.10
C PHE A 438 24.01 1.93 -4.37
N PHE A 439 25.28 2.34 -4.26
CA PHE A 439 26.19 2.26 -5.39
C PHE A 439 26.34 0.80 -5.85
N PRO A 440 26.44 0.54 -7.17
CA PRO A 440 26.54 -0.82 -7.70
C PRO A 440 27.61 -1.69 -7.03
N GLU A 441 28.78 -1.11 -6.77
CA GLU A 441 29.92 -1.74 -6.09
C GLU A 441 29.61 -2.11 -4.63
N ASN A 442 28.85 -1.30 -3.90
CA ASN A 442 28.51 -1.53 -2.50
C ASN A 442 27.28 -2.44 -2.33
N ALA A 443 26.50 -2.62 -3.39
CA ALA A 443 25.36 -3.53 -3.42
C ALA A 443 25.73 -4.96 -3.87
N GLN A 444 26.94 -5.16 -4.39
CA GLN A 444 27.38 -6.46 -4.87
C GLN A 444 27.40 -7.51 -3.75
N GLY A 445 26.85 -8.70 -4.02
CA GLY A 445 26.80 -9.79 -3.04
C GLY A 445 25.74 -9.64 -1.94
N ARG A 446 24.99 -8.53 -1.92
CA ARG A 446 23.86 -8.36 -1.00
C ARG A 446 22.74 -9.34 -1.34
N HIS A 447 22.11 -9.93 -0.33
CA HIS A 447 21.01 -10.87 -0.53
C HIS A 447 19.84 -10.19 -1.25
N PRO A 448 19.26 -10.75 -2.34
CA PRO A 448 18.22 -10.09 -3.13
C PRO A 448 16.96 -9.71 -2.33
N TYR A 449 16.66 -10.48 -1.28
CA TYR A 449 15.51 -10.27 -0.39
C TYR A 449 15.83 -9.48 0.88
N SER A 450 17.03 -8.90 1.01
CA SER A 450 17.37 -8.02 2.15
C SER A 450 16.83 -6.59 1.99
N TYR A 451 16.45 -6.21 0.76
CA TYR A 451 15.89 -4.90 0.44
C TYR A 451 14.65 -5.06 -0.45
N VAL A 452 13.46 -4.97 0.14
CA VAL A 452 12.17 -5.22 -0.51
C VAL A 452 11.12 -4.13 -0.24
N PRO A 453 11.44 -2.82 -0.41
CA PRO A 453 10.47 -1.74 -0.20
C PRO A 453 9.27 -1.83 -1.15
N PHE A 454 9.46 -2.45 -2.33
CA PHE A 454 8.43 -2.71 -3.34
C PHE A 454 7.94 -4.16 -3.30
N SER A 455 8.15 -4.89 -2.20
CA SER A 455 7.99 -6.34 -2.11
C SER A 455 8.85 -7.07 -3.17
N ALA A 456 8.71 -8.39 -3.28
CA ALA A 456 9.41 -9.19 -4.28
C ALA A 456 8.53 -10.37 -4.77
N GLY A 457 9.03 -11.07 -5.78
CA GLY A 457 8.36 -12.22 -6.40
C GLY A 457 7.06 -11.87 -7.14
N PRO A 458 6.09 -12.79 -7.25
CA PRO A 458 4.92 -12.63 -8.12
C PRO A 458 4.02 -11.46 -7.70
N ARG A 459 4.00 -11.15 -6.40
CA ARG A 459 3.19 -10.06 -5.84
C ARG A 459 4.05 -8.83 -5.48
N ASN A 460 5.12 -8.57 -6.24
CA ASN A 460 5.86 -7.31 -6.16
C ASN A 460 5.02 -6.12 -6.67
N CYS A 461 5.42 -4.90 -6.33
CA CYS A 461 4.76 -3.69 -6.79
C CYS A 461 4.79 -3.60 -8.32
N ILE A 462 3.62 -3.45 -8.93
CA ILE A 462 3.51 -3.25 -10.38
C ILE A 462 3.95 -1.83 -10.79
N GLY A 463 3.70 -0.86 -9.89
CA GLY A 463 3.99 0.57 -10.09
C GLY A 463 5.39 0.99 -9.69
N GLN A 464 6.33 0.09 -9.39
CA GLN A 464 7.68 0.46 -8.90
C GLN A 464 8.38 1.48 -9.82
N LYS A 465 8.31 1.29 -11.14
CA LYS A 465 8.94 2.22 -12.09
C LYS A 465 8.25 3.57 -12.15
N PHE A 466 6.92 3.58 -11.98
CA PHE A 466 6.13 4.81 -11.89
C PHE A 466 6.52 5.59 -10.62
N ALA A 467 6.55 4.91 -9.47
CA ALA A 467 6.90 5.50 -8.17
C ALA A 467 8.28 6.16 -8.20
N VAL A 468 9.31 5.45 -8.66
CA VAL A 468 10.67 6.02 -8.74
C VAL A 468 10.73 7.19 -9.72
N MET A 469 9.98 7.16 -10.81
CA MET A 469 9.91 8.28 -11.77
C MET A 469 9.24 9.50 -11.13
N GLU A 470 8.12 9.31 -10.44
CA GLU A 470 7.40 10.36 -9.73
C GLU A 470 8.25 10.97 -8.62
N GLU A 471 8.85 10.13 -7.77
CA GLU A 471 9.74 10.53 -6.67
C GLU A 471 10.92 11.37 -7.18
N LYS A 472 11.62 10.91 -8.24
CA LYS A 472 12.74 11.65 -8.83
C LYS A 472 12.28 12.96 -9.47
N THR A 473 11.15 12.97 -10.16
CA THR A 473 10.60 14.19 -10.78
C THR A 473 10.30 15.23 -9.73
N ILE A 474 9.47 14.90 -8.73
CA ILE A 474 9.06 15.84 -7.69
C ILE A 474 10.26 16.33 -6.88
N LEU A 475 11.13 15.41 -6.42
CA LEU A 475 12.31 15.80 -5.65
C LEU A 475 13.25 16.69 -6.47
N SER A 476 13.49 16.38 -7.75
CA SER A 476 14.34 17.22 -8.61
C SER A 476 13.74 18.62 -8.82
N CYS A 477 12.42 18.73 -9.02
CA CYS A 477 11.74 20.02 -9.17
C CYS A 477 11.85 20.88 -7.90
N ILE A 478 11.67 20.29 -6.72
CA ILE A 478 11.80 20.99 -5.43
C ILE A 478 13.26 21.43 -5.21
N LEU A 479 14.20 20.50 -5.32
CA LEU A 479 15.61 20.72 -4.96
C LEU A 479 16.36 21.62 -5.95
N ARG A 480 15.88 21.75 -7.20
CA ARG A 480 16.40 22.74 -8.15
C ARG A 480 16.05 24.18 -7.78
N GLN A 481 15.04 24.40 -6.94
CA GLN A 481 14.56 25.73 -6.54
C GLN A 481 14.91 26.05 -5.08
N PHE A 482 14.93 25.04 -4.21
CA PHE A 482 15.01 25.23 -2.77
C PHE A 482 16.10 24.38 -2.12
N TRP A 483 16.73 24.96 -1.12
CA TRP A 483 17.48 24.25 -0.10
C TRP A 483 16.56 23.94 1.08
N VAL A 484 16.53 22.68 1.52
CA VAL A 484 15.62 22.16 2.55
C VAL A 484 16.37 22.00 3.86
N GLU A 485 15.78 22.44 4.97
CA GLU A 485 16.29 22.18 6.33
C GLU A 485 15.18 21.54 7.15
N SER A 486 15.45 20.42 7.83
CA SER A 486 14.47 19.82 8.74
C SER A 486 14.56 20.48 10.11
N THR A 487 13.40 20.68 10.76
CA THR A 487 13.33 21.22 12.13
C THR A 487 12.92 20.18 13.16
N GLN A 488 12.82 18.92 12.77
CA GLN A 488 12.39 17.83 13.64
C GLN A 488 13.47 16.78 13.85
N LYS A 489 13.54 16.26 15.07
CA LYS A 489 14.27 15.02 15.34
C LYS A 489 13.43 13.81 14.93
N ARG A 490 14.09 12.67 14.77
CA ARG A 490 13.45 11.45 14.29
C ARG A 490 12.34 10.97 15.23
N GLU A 491 12.53 11.12 16.54
CA GLU A 491 11.58 10.72 17.57
C GLU A 491 10.31 11.60 17.54
N GLU A 492 10.41 12.82 17.02
CA GLU A 492 9.32 13.78 16.94
C GLU A 492 8.39 13.53 15.76
N LEU A 493 8.75 12.62 14.83
CA LEU A 493 7.92 12.27 13.67
C LEU A 493 6.63 11.54 14.07
N GLY A 494 6.61 10.86 15.23
CA GLY A 494 5.46 10.09 15.67
C GLY A 494 5.08 8.99 14.67
N LEU A 495 6.07 8.22 14.22
CA LEU A 495 5.88 7.21 13.16
C LEU A 495 4.87 6.14 13.56
N SER A 496 3.85 5.94 12.73
CA SER A 496 2.84 4.90 12.86
C SER A 496 2.86 4.01 11.61
N GLY A 497 2.99 2.70 11.81
CA GLY A 497 2.88 1.71 10.75
C GLY A 497 1.44 1.27 10.57
N GLU A 498 0.75 1.89 9.62
CA GLU A 498 -0.60 1.50 9.21
C GLU A 498 -0.52 0.68 7.92
N LEU A 499 -1.33 0.96 6.89
CA LEU A 499 -1.03 0.43 5.56
C LEU A 499 0.23 1.07 4.98
N ILE A 500 0.46 2.35 5.32
CA ILE A 500 1.69 3.08 5.03
C ILE A 500 2.35 3.56 6.32
N LEU A 501 3.63 3.89 6.24
CA LEU A 501 4.36 4.55 7.32
C LEU A 501 3.98 6.03 7.36
N ARG A 502 3.24 6.44 8.41
CA ARG A 502 2.78 7.82 8.57
C ARG A 502 3.57 8.55 9.66
N PRO A 503 4.11 9.75 9.38
CA PRO A 503 4.58 10.65 10.42
C PRO A 503 3.38 11.41 11.00
N ASN A 504 2.82 10.92 12.12
CA ASN A 504 1.58 11.49 12.69
C ASN A 504 1.69 12.97 13.05
N ASN A 505 2.91 13.46 13.31
CA ASN A 505 3.17 14.87 13.63
C ASN A 505 3.49 15.72 12.39
N GLY A 506 3.36 15.16 11.19
CA GLY A 506 3.72 15.79 9.93
C GLY A 506 5.23 15.82 9.69
N ILE A 507 5.63 16.49 8.60
CA ILE A 507 7.03 16.73 8.24
C ILE A 507 7.27 18.23 8.17
N TRP A 508 8.01 18.75 9.14
CA TRP A 508 8.28 20.17 9.29
C TRP A 508 9.66 20.51 8.72
N ILE A 509 9.65 21.42 7.75
CA ILE A 509 10.84 21.88 7.04
C ILE A 509 10.86 23.41 6.95
N LYS A 510 12.06 23.96 6.79
CA LYS A 510 12.30 25.32 6.30
C LYS A 510 12.84 25.24 4.89
N LEU A 511 12.45 26.22 4.07
CA LEU A 511 12.94 26.36 2.71
C LEU A 511 13.76 27.64 2.58
N LYS A 512 14.94 27.52 2.00
CA LYS A 512 15.75 28.65 1.53
C LYS A 512 15.83 28.60 0.01
N ARG A 513 16.08 29.74 -0.64
CA ARG A 513 16.37 29.73 -2.07
C ARG A 513 17.66 28.95 -2.32
N ARG A 514 17.67 28.09 -3.34
CA ARG A 514 18.90 27.43 -3.79
C ARG A 514 19.89 28.48 -4.29
N ASP A 515 21.13 28.42 -3.81
CA ASP A 515 22.20 29.32 -4.25
C ASP A 515 22.87 28.74 -5.50
N THR A 516 22.57 29.31 -6.66
CA THR A 516 23.12 28.88 -7.95
C THR A 516 24.48 29.50 -8.28
N ASP A 517 24.95 30.46 -7.45
CA ASP A 517 26.13 31.28 -7.75
C ASP A 517 27.36 30.89 -6.91
N ALA A 518 27.22 29.94 -5.98
CA ALA A 518 28.30 29.44 -5.12
C ALA A 518 29.04 28.19 -5.67
N SER A 519 28.90 27.89 -6.97
CA SER A 519 29.54 26.74 -7.63
C SER A 519 30.92 27.05 -8.21
#